data_AF-A0A5B8V0Q1-F1
#
_entry.id   AF-A0A5B8V0Q1-F1
#
_cell.length_a   1.000
_cell.length_b   1.000
_cell.length_c   1.000
_cell.angle_alpha   90.00
_cell.angle_beta   90.00
_cell.angle_gamma   90.00
#
_symmetry.space_group_name_H-M   'P 1'
#
loop_
_entity.id
_entity.type
_entity.pdbx_description
1 polymer ?
#
loop_
_entity_poly.entity_id
_entity_poly.type
_entity_poly.pdbx_seq_one_letter_code
_entity_poly.pdbx_strand_id
1 'polypeptide(L)'
;MPNLYATIGYSANALNSYLQYVNEQARGTFHAKEREAIYLIVSQFNGCEYCLASHTQSAIKNKWTEEETLTLRAGTYPEQKWQVIYQVIKSVIEQKGLVSDELLAEFYTLGYNETALIDLMVLINVMSFTNYTYRLTQIPIDFPPAKDL
;
A
#
# COMPACT_ATOMS: atom_id res chain seq x y z
N MET A 1 9.01 -9.76 -16.40
CA MET A 1 7.98 -8.69 -16.25
C MET A 1 6.88 -9.29 -15.40
N PRO A 2 6.46 -8.66 -14.28
CA PRO A 2 5.39 -9.19 -13.46
C PRO A 2 4.10 -9.42 -14.26
N ASN A 3 3.41 -10.54 -14.07
CA ASN A 3 2.14 -10.86 -14.73
C ASN A 3 1.10 -9.74 -14.58
N LEU A 4 1.08 -9.05 -13.44
CA LEU A 4 0.18 -7.93 -13.21
C LEU A 4 0.45 -6.75 -14.14
N TYR A 5 1.71 -6.42 -14.39
CA TYR A 5 2.06 -5.35 -15.33
C TYR A 5 1.76 -5.74 -16.77
N ALA A 6 1.97 -7.00 -17.14
CA ALA A 6 1.59 -7.51 -18.46
C ALA A 6 0.07 -7.41 -18.68
N THR A 7 -0.72 -7.67 -17.64
CA THR A 7 -2.19 -7.59 -17.66
C THR A 7 -2.69 -6.14 -17.75
N ILE A 8 -2.14 -5.23 -16.93
CA ILE A 8 -2.43 -3.80 -17.04
C ILE A 8 -2.05 -3.29 -18.45
N GLY A 9 -0.99 -3.85 -19.02
CA GLY A 9 -0.50 -3.57 -20.38
C GLY A 9 -1.48 -3.89 -21.52
N TYR A 10 -2.60 -4.58 -21.28
CA TYR A 10 -3.71 -4.64 -22.24
C TYR A 10 -4.25 -3.25 -22.60
N SER A 11 -4.02 -2.25 -21.72
CA SER A 11 -4.18 -0.84 -22.04
C SER A 11 -2.87 -0.09 -21.81
N ALA A 12 -2.21 0.32 -22.90
CA ALA A 12 -1.00 1.14 -22.83
C ALA A 12 -1.24 2.45 -22.05
N ASN A 13 -2.43 3.04 -22.18
CA ASN A 13 -2.81 4.25 -21.43
C ASN A 13 -2.86 3.98 -19.92
N ALA A 14 -3.45 2.85 -19.50
CA ALA A 14 -3.53 2.49 -18.09
C ALA A 14 -2.15 2.20 -17.51
N LEU A 15 -1.32 1.42 -18.22
CA LEU A 15 0.04 1.10 -17.77
C LEU A 15 0.90 2.37 -17.64
N ASN A 16 0.86 3.26 -18.63
CA ASN A 16 1.62 4.51 -18.58
C ASN A 16 1.17 5.41 -17.43
N SER A 17 -0.14 5.55 -17.21
CA SER A 17 -0.68 6.35 -16.11
C SER A 17 -0.26 5.80 -14.75
N TYR A 18 -0.37 4.47 -14.57
CA TYR A 18 0.06 3.79 -13.35
C TYR A 18 1.56 3.99 -13.08
N LEU A 19 2.41 3.78 -14.11
CA LEU A 19 3.86 3.96 -13.97
C LEU A 19 4.23 5.41 -13.64
N GLN A 20 3.52 6.39 -14.20
CA GLN A 20 3.70 7.79 -13.83
C GLN A 20 3.40 8.02 -12.35
N TYR A 21 2.25 7.56 -11.84
CA TYR A 21 1.95 7.69 -10.41
C TYR A 21 3.02 7.06 -9.52
N VAL A 22 3.47 5.84 -9.83
CA VAL A 22 4.53 5.15 -9.07
C VAL A 22 5.83 5.96 -9.07
N ASN A 23 6.22 6.51 -10.23
CA ASN A 23 7.46 7.28 -10.36
C ASN A 23 7.39 8.64 -9.67
N GLU A 24 6.25 9.34 -9.73
CA GLU A 24 6.06 10.62 -9.04
C GLU A 24 6.06 10.42 -7.52
N GLN A 25 5.33 9.42 -7.03
CA GLN A 25 5.27 9.11 -5.60
C GLN A 25 6.60 8.60 -5.04
N ALA A 26 7.53 8.14 -5.89
CA ALA A 26 8.89 7.84 -5.46
C ALA A 26 9.63 9.08 -4.88
N ARG A 27 9.20 10.29 -5.28
CA ARG A 27 9.73 11.60 -4.87
C ARG A 27 8.83 12.33 -3.86
N GLY A 28 7.73 11.70 -3.42
CA GLY A 28 6.80 12.26 -2.44
C GLY A 28 7.27 12.14 -1.00
N THR A 29 6.33 12.39 -0.07
CA THR A 29 6.59 12.45 1.38
C THR A 29 7.14 11.13 1.95
N PHE A 30 6.57 10.00 1.55
CA PHE A 30 6.93 8.69 2.09
C PHE A 30 8.12 8.10 1.34
N HIS A 31 9.18 7.74 2.05
CA HIS A 31 10.36 7.08 1.49
C HIS A 31 10.09 5.60 1.15
N ALA A 32 11.01 4.96 0.41
CA ALA A 32 10.79 3.60 -0.11
C ALA A 32 10.36 2.57 0.94
N LYS A 33 11.04 2.53 2.10
CA LYS A 33 10.67 1.65 3.21
C LYS A 33 9.25 1.92 3.75
N GLU A 34 8.80 3.18 3.84
CA GLU A 34 7.44 3.49 4.30
C GLU A 34 6.38 3.11 3.27
N ARG A 35 6.65 3.37 1.98
CA ARG A 35 5.72 3.02 0.89
C ARG A 35 5.40 1.53 0.88
N GLU A 36 6.41 0.68 1.08
CA GLU A 36 6.17 -0.78 1.15
C GLU A 36 5.29 -1.19 2.34
N ALA A 37 5.43 -0.54 3.49
CA ALA A 37 4.55 -0.79 4.64
C ALA A 37 3.11 -0.35 4.33
N ILE A 38 2.92 0.83 3.73
CA ILE A 38 1.59 1.32 3.28
C ILE A 38 0.98 0.34 2.28
N TYR A 39 1.75 -0.11 1.29
CA TYR A 39 1.29 -1.05 0.26
C TYR A 39 0.87 -2.40 0.85
N LEU A 40 1.60 -2.91 1.83
CA LEU A 40 1.25 -4.13 2.56
C LEU A 40 -0.07 -3.96 3.33
N ILE A 41 -0.25 -2.85 4.05
CA ILE A 41 -1.48 -2.58 4.81
C ILE A 41 -2.68 -2.47 3.85
N VAL A 42 -2.58 -1.67 2.78
CA VAL A 42 -3.66 -1.52 1.79
C VAL A 42 -4.01 -2.86 1.14
N SER A 43 -2.99 -3.63 0.74
CA SER A 43 -3.17 -4.94 0.11
C SER A 43 -3.81 -5.96 1.04
N GLN A 44 -3.54 -5.86 2.35
CA GLN A 44 -4.17 -6.70 3.37
C GLN A 44 -5.67 -6.41 3.48
N PHE A 45 -6.06 -5.13 3.59
CA PHE A 45 -7.47 -4.74 3.65
C PHE A 45 -8.23 -5.07 2.37
N ASN A 46 -7.58 -4.93 1.20
CA ASN A 46 -8.21 -5.24 -0.07
C ASN A 46 -8.21 -6.74 -0.41
N GLY A 47 -7.50 -7.59 0.35
CA GLY A 47 -7.38 -9.03 0.12
C GLY A 47 -6.68 -9.37 -1.19
N CYS A 48 -5.59 -8.68 -1.54
CA CYS A 48 -4.81 -8.97 -2.76
C CYS A 48 -3.60 -9.88 -2.46
N GLU A 49 -3.73 -11.18 -2.71
CA GLU A 49 -2.65 -12.18 -2.51
C GLU A 49 -1.42 -11.89 -3.37
N TYR A 50 -1.61 -11.56 -4.65
CA TYR A 50 -0.51 -11.20 -5.56
C TYR A 50 0.29 -10.00 -5.03
N CYS A 51 -0.42 -8.98 -4.56
CA CYS A 51 0.17 -7.73 -4.11
C CYS A 51 0.88 -7.94 -2.76
N LEU A 52 0.30 -8.73 -1.85
CA LEU A 52 0.97 -9.16 -0.62
C LEU A 52 2.26 -9.92 -0.93
N ALA A 53 2.25 -10.87 -1.88
CA ALA A 53 3.43 -11.63 -2.30
C ALA A 53 4.54 -10.74 -2.87
N SER A 54 4.18 -9.81 -3.77
CA SER A 54 5.13 -8.87 -4.38
C SER A 54 5.70 -7.87 -3.36
N HIS A 55 4.83 -7.20 -2.60
CA HIS A 55 5.24 -6.15 -1.67
C HIS A 55 5.93 -6.71 -0.42
N THR A 56 5.69 -7.96 -0.01
CA THR A 56 6.48 -8.59 1.07
C THR A 56 7.95 -8.70 0.66
N GLN A 57 8.24 -9.15 -0.56
CA GLN A 57 9.61 -9.23 -1.05
C GLN A 57 10.26 -7.85 -1.22
N SER A 58 9.50 -6.85 -1.67
CA SER A 58 9.99 -5.48 -1.79
C SER A 58 10.25 -4.85 -0.41
N ALA A 59 9.37 -5.08 0.57
CA ALA A 59 9.54 -4.66 1.95
C ALA A 59 10.83 -5.24 2.55
N ILE A 60 11.09 -6.54 2.34
CA ILE A 60 12.33 -7.19 2.80
C ILE A 60 13.57 -6.55 2.17
N LYS A 61 13.54 -6.27 0.86
CA LYS A 61 14.62 -5.54 0.18
C LYS A 61 14.83 -4.13 0.76
N ASN A 62 13.74 -3.50 1.21
CA ASN A 62 13.72 -2.20 1.89
C ASN A 62 13.93 -2.27 3.41
N LYS A 63 14.53 -3.36 3.93
CA LYS A 63 14.97 -3.50 5.33
C LYS A 63 13.84 -3.63 6.35
N TRP A 64 12.69 -4.15 5.93
CA TRP A 64 11.75 -4.80 6.83
C TRP A 64 12.16 -6.27 7.03
N THR A 65 11.93 -6.83 8.21
CA THR A 65 11.94 -8.29 8.39
C THR A 65 10.57 -8.87 8.01
N GLU A 66 10.52 -10.17 7.74
CA GLU A 66 9.25 -10.85 7.46
C GLU A 66 8.27 -10.74 8.63
N GLU A 67 8.76 -10.85 9.88
CA GLU A 67 7.93 -10.67 11.09
C GLU A 67 7.36 -9.25 11.19
N GLU A 68 8.17 -8.24 10.87
CA GLU A 68 7.71 -6.85 10.83
C GLU A 68 6.63 -6.66 9.75
N THR A 69 6.73 -7.31 8.59
CA THR A 69 5.65 -7.24 7.58
C THR A 69 4.33 -7.79 8.09
N LEU A 70 4.36 -8.86 8.90
CA LEU A 70 3.15 -9.44 9.48
C LEU A 70 2.50 -8.49 10.50
N THR A 71 3.30 -7.91 11.39
CA THR A 71 2.79 -6.95 12.38
C THR A 71 2.28 -5.65 11.76
N LEU A 72 2.90 -5.17 10.67
CA LEU A 72 2.37 -4.06 9.88
C LEU A 72 1.00 -4.38 9.29
N ARG A 73 0.86 -5.54 8.62
CA ARG A 73 -0.40 -5.99 8.02
C ARG A 73 -1.49 -6.25 9.05
N ALA A 74 -1.14 -6.70 10.25
CA ALA A 74 -2.07 -6.93 11.36
C ALA A 74 -2.42 -5.66 12.16
N GLY A 75 -1.72 -4.54 11.92
CA GLY A 75 -1.90 -3.30 12.70
C GLY A 75 -1.34 -3.38 14.12
N THR A 76 -0.38 -4.27 14.37
CA THR A 76 0.23 -4.52 15.69
C THR A 76 1.69 -4.07 15.78
N TYR A 77 2.23 -3.42 14.74
CA TYR A 77 3.59 -2.87 14.79
C TYR A 77 3.71 -1.84 15.95
N PRO A 78 4.77 -1.89 16.77
CA PRO A 78 4.81 -1.19 18.06
C PRO A 78 4.98 0.33 17.96
N GLU A 79 5.51 0.84 16.85
CA GLU A 79 5.72 2.29 16.68
C GLU A 79 4.39 3.01 16.42
N GLN A 80 4.12 4.06 17.21
CA GLN A 80 2.87 4.85 17.15
C GLN A 80 2.53 5.32 15.74
N LYS A 81 3.55 5.73 14.98
CA LYS A 81 3.41 6.14 13.59
C LYS A 81 2.65 5.10 12.74
N TRP A 82 3.00 3.83 12.87
CA TRP A 82 2.39 2.77 12.09
C TRP A 82 0.99 2.42 12.57
N GLN A 83 0.70 2.60 13.86
CA GLN A 83 -0.65 2.44 14.40
C GLN A 83 -1.61 3.48 13.81
N VAL A 84 -1.19 4.76 13.79
CA VAL A 84 -2.00 5.85 13.21
C VAL A 84 -2.16 5.69 11.71
N ILE A 85 -1.07 5.45 10.96
CA ILE A 85 -1.13 5.21 9.50
C ILE A 85 -2.06 4.02 9.18
N TYR A 86 -1.98 2.94 9.96
CA TYR A 86 -2.86 1.79 9.79
C TYR A 86 -4.33 2.16 9.98
N GLN A 87 -4.68 2.89 11.05
CA GLN A 87 -6.06 3.31 11.29
C GLN A 87 -6.56 4.29 10.21
N VAL A 88 -5.72 5.21 9.73
CA VAL A 88 -6.08 6.11 8.62
C VAL A 88 -6.38 5.30 7.36
N ILE A 89 -5.49 4.38 6.96
CA ILE A 89 -5.70 3.52 5.79
C ILE A 89 -6.97 2.68 5.96
N LYS A 90 -7.16 2.08 7.13
CA LYS A 90 -8.36 1.30 7.45
C LYS A 90 -9.63 2.13 7.27
N SER A 91 -9.68 3.32 7.87
CA SER A 91 -10.84 4.21 7.78
C SER A 91 -11.12 4.64 6.34
N VAL A 92 -10.07 4.98 5.58
CA VAL A 92 -10.20 5.32 4.16
C VAL A 92 -10.83 4.16 3.36
N ILE A 93 -10.35 2.93 3.56
CA ILE A 93 -10.83 1.77 2.79
C ILE A 93 -12.23 1.34 3.24
N GLU A 94 -12.44 1.12 4.54
CA GLU A 94 -13.69 0.57 5.08
C GLU A 94 -14.83 1.60 5.06
N GLN A 95 -14.51 2.89 5.24
CA GLN A 95 -15.49 3.98 5.31
C GLN A 95 -15.46 4.89 4.07
N LYS A 96 -14.84 4.44 2.97
CA LYS A 96 -14.86 5.14 1.67
C LYS A 96 -14.36 6.58 1.74
N GLY A 97 -13.25 6.79 2.47
CA GLY A 97 -12.59 8.08 2.63
C GLY A 97 -13.08 8.92 3.81
N LEU A 98 -14.09 8.44 4.56
CA LEU A 98 -14.47 9.08 5.80
C LEU A 98 -13.44 8.73 6.89
N VAL A 99 -12.71 9.74 7.36
CA VAL A 99 -11.73 9.65 8.45
C VAL A 99 -12.14 10.68 9.49
N SER A 100 -12.14 10.31 10.77
CA SER A 100 -12.57 11.24 11.83
C SER A 100 -11.55 12.36 12.03
N ASP A 101 -12.01 13.52 12.49
CA ASP A 101 -11.14 14.67 12.76
C ASP A 101 -10.10 14.35 13.83
N GLU A 102 -10.45 13.52 14.82
CA GLU A 102 -9.52 13.06 15.86
C GLU A 102 -8.38 12.23 15.27
N LEU A 103 -8.68 11.31 14.36
CA LEU A 103 -7.67 10.47 13.73
C LEU A 103 -6.77 11.26 12.77
N LEU A 104 -7.33 12.26 12.07
CA LEU A 104 -6.53 13.19 11.27
C LEU A 104 -5.64 14.07 12.17
N ALA A 105 -6.15 14.52 13.32
CA ALA A 105 -5.33 15.26 14.28
C ALA A 105 -4.15 14.40 14.77
N GLU A 106 -4.37 13.12 15.11
CA GLU A 106 -3.29 12.19 15.46
C GLU A 106 -2.25 12.05 14.34
N PHE A 107 -2.70 11.92 13.08
CA PHE A 107 -1.81 11.86 11.92
C PHE A 107 -0.92 13.11 11.83
N TYR A 108 -1.47 14.30 12.07
CA TYR A 108 -0.71 15.54 12.06
C TYR A 108 0.23 15.69 13.26
N THR A 109 -0.10 15.12 14.43
CA THR A 109 0.83 15.12 15.59
C THR A 109 2.11 14.32 15.35
N LEU A 110 2.13 13.42 14.35
CA LEU A 110 3.34 12.72 13.90
C LEU A 110 4.30 13.62 13.09
N GLY A 111 3.94 14.88 12.85
CA GLY A 111 4.70 15.82 12.03
C GLY A 111 4.35 15.76 10.54
N TYR A 112 3.33 14.98 10.16
CA TYR A 112 2.76 15.01 8.82
C TYR A 112 1.88 16.25 8.63
N ASN A 113 1.66 16.63 7.37
CA ASN A 113 0.80 17.74 6.97
C ASN A 113 -0.13 17.31 5.83
N GLU A 114 -0.83 18.26 5.24
CA GLU A 114 -1.79 18.02 4.15
C GLU A 114 -1.11 17.40 2.93
N THR A 115 0.15 17.75 2.63
CA THR A 115 0.93 17.11 1.55
C THR A 115 1.08 15.61 1.80
N ALA A 116 1.45 15.23 3.02
CA ALA A 116 1.57 13.83 3.41
C ALA A 116 0.23 13.09 3.33
N LEU A 117 -0.88 13.75 3.70
CA LEU A 117 -2.21 13.15 3.60
C LEU A 117 -2.59 12.89 2.14
N ILE A 118 -2.32 13.83 1.23
CA ILE A 118 -2.57 13.66 -0.20
C ILE A 118 -1.68 12.56 -0.79
N ASP A 119 -0.39 12.53 -0.44
CA ASP A 119 0.51 11.45 -0.87
C ASP A 119 0.02 10.08 -0.38
N LEU A 120 -0.44 9.97 0.88
CA LEU A 120 -1.00 8.74 1.42
C LEU A 120 -2.23 8.29 0.62
N MET A 121 -3.13 9.22 0.28
CA MET A 121 -4.29 8.92 -0.55
C MET A 121 -3.90 8.45 -1.96
N VAL A 122 -2.87 9.02 -2.58
CA VAL A 122 -2.35 8.55 -3.87
C VAL A 122 -1.78 7.14 -3.74
N LEU A 123 -1.01 6.84 -2.69
CA LEU A 123 -0.48 5.49 -2.45
C LEU A 123 -1.61 4.46 -2.26
N ILE A 124 -2.67 4.81 -1.52
CA ILE A 124 -3.87 3.98 -1.36
C ILE A 124 -4.55 3.76 -2.72
N ASN A 125 -4.68 4.79 -3.54
CA ASN A 125 -5.30 4.70 -4.87
C ASN A 125 -4.51 3.79 -5.82
N VAL A 126 -3.20 4.03 -5.94
CA VAL A 126 -2.28 3.24 -6.77
C VAL A 126 -2.31 1.77 -6.38
N MET A 127 -2.33 1.48 -5.07
CA MET A 127 -2.39 0.11 -4.59
C MET A 127 -3.77 -0.51 -4.76
N SER A 128 -4.85 0.24 -4.56
CA SER A 128 -6.20 -0.26 -4.82
C SER A 128 -6.40 -0.61 -6.30
N PHE A 129 -5.82 0.16 -7.22
CA PHE A 129 -5.85 -0.15 -8.66
C PHE A 129 -5.22 -1.53 -8.96
N THR A 130 -4.02 -1.81 -8.45
CA THR A 130 -3.35 -3.10 -8.67
C THR A 130 -4.04 -4.23 -7.93
N ASN A 131 -4.48 -3.99 -6.69
CA ASN A 131 -5.25 -4.94 -5.88
C ASN A 131 -6.51 -5.40 -6.62
N TYR A 132 -7.30 -4.44 -7.12
CA TYR A 132 -8.56 -4.76 -7.82
C TYR A 132 -8.30 -5.37 -9.18
N THR A 133 -7.26 -4.94 -9.90
CA THR A 133 -6.86 -5.58 -11.16
C THR A 133 -6.59 -7.05 -10.94
N TYR A 134 -5.76 -7.42 -9.95
CA TYR A 134 -5.52 -8.83 -9.63
C TYR A 134 -6.80 -9.55 -9.23
N ARG A 135 -7.59 -8.98 -8.30
CA ARG A 135 -8.81 -9.65 -7.83
C ARG A 135 -9.83 -9.89 -8.94
N LEU A 136 -9.87 -9.03 -9.95
CA LEU A 136 -10.73 -9.19 -11.12
C LEU A 136 -10.21 -10.24 -12.10
N THR A 137 -8.90 -10.29 -12.33
CA THR A 137 -8.33 -11.13 -13.39
C THR A 137 -7.82 -12.48 -12.93
N GLN A 138 -7.54 -12.65 -11.64
CA GLN A 138 -7.02 -13.87 -11.02
C GLN A 138 -5.80 -14.44 -11.77
N ILE A 139 -4.97 -13.55 -12.30
CA ILE A 139 -3.76 -13.91 -13.03
C ILE A 139 -2.80 -14.71 -12.15
N PRO A 140 -2.00 -15.63 -12.71
CA PRO A 140 -1.08 -16.43 -11.90
C PRO A 140 -0.09 -15.55 -11.12
N ILE A 141 0.09 -15.85 -9.83
CA ILE A 141 1.10 -15.21 -8.98
C ILE A 141 2.49 -15.73 -9.38
N ASP A 142 3.40 -14.83 -9.73
CA ASP A 142 4.78 -15.09 -10.16
C ASP A 142 5.82 -14.71 -9.09
N PHE A 143 5.36 -14.71 -7.84
CA PHE A 143 6.12 -14.39 -6.63
C PHE A 143 5.91 -15.49 -5.58
N PRO A 144 6.90 -15.75 -4.69
CA PRO A 144 6.68 -16.54 -3.50
C PRO A 144 5.46 -16.04 -2.71
N PRO A 145 4.52 -16.92 -2.31
CA PRO A 145 3.37 -16.51 -1.51
C PRO A 145 3.80 -15.78 -0.24
N ALA A 146 3.08 -14.71 0.11
CA ALA A 146 3.22 -14.10 1.42
C ALA A 146 2.69 -15.05 2.49
N LYS A 147 3.26 -15.00 3.69
CA LYS A 147 2.72 -15.72 4.84
C LYS A 147 1.32 -15.22 5.19
N ASP A 148 0.48 -16.13 5.65
CA ASP A 148 -0.85 -15.82 6.16
C ASP A 148 -0.77 -15.01 7.47
N LEU A 149 -1.84 -14.27 7.76
CA LEU A 149 -2.07 -13.62 9.05
C LEU A 149 -2.97 -14.48 9.94
#